data_AF-A0A814FRC9-F1
#
_entry.id   AF-A0A814FRC9-F1
#
_cell.length_a   1.000
_cell.length_b   1.000
_cell.length_c   1.000
_cell.angle_alpha   90.00
_cell.angle_beta   90.00
_cell.angle_gamma   90.00
#
_symmetry.space_group_name_H-M   'P 1'
#
loop_
_entity.id
_entity.type
_entity.pdbx_description
1 polymer ?
#
loop_
_entity_poly.entity_id
_entity_poly.type
_entity_poly.pdbx_seq_one_letter_code
_entity_poly.pdbx_strand_id
1 'polypeptide(L)'
;MKKLPLHAEKPLITKKQYEAMYPKENETELAHLYFISKPHKISTPLRPIVAGIHAPATLISKYLDESLRPIFNRVARKTIYINSLDLVKQLENYERDGNLSSSTKFITADVKNLCTMIPKGGALDALYRFCVKHGKDGNIGNLSINTIIRLACLVLDTNCFVFDNKYYKQIRGGAMGSPFTMTLANIYMYEWEQSLIQHQQIRNELYGRYIDDIFMTSNESIENIKALLDQANEKDPNI
;
A
#
# COMPACT_ATOMS: atom_id res chain seq x y z
N MET A 1 4.11 -16.23 -49.72
CA MET A 1 3.56 -16.02 -48.36
C MET A 1 3.38 -14.52 -48.13
N LYS A 2 2.13 -14.04 -48.07
CA LYS A 2 1.83 -12.64 -47.71
C LYS A 2 2.16 -12.45 -46.23
N LYS A 3 3.12 -11.58 -45.91
CA LYS A 3 3.36 -11.13 -44.53
C LYS A 3 2.09 -10.43 -44.06
N LEU A 4 1.46 -10.92 -42.99
CA LEU A 4 0.43 -10.16 -42.28
C LEU A 4 1.05 -8.82 -41.84
N PRO A 5 0.31 -7.70 -41.96
CA PRO A 5 0.77 -6.45 -41.38
C PRO A 5 0.85 -6.62 -39.86
N LEU A 6 2.06 -6.45 -39.30
CA LEU A 6 2.19 -6.10 -37.89
C LEU A 6 1.41 -4.80 -37.71
N HIS A 7 0.18 -4.90 -37.18
CA HIS A 7 -0.50 -3.74 -36.66
C HIS A 7 0.45 -3.10 -35.65
N ALA A 8 0.95 -1.90 -35.94
CA ALA A 8 1.71 -1.13 -34.97
C ALA A 8 0.77 -0.91 -33.77
N GLU A 9 0.97 -1.68 -32.70
CA GLU A 9 0.22 -1.49 -31.46
C GLU A 9 0.41 -0.02 -31.06
N LYS A 10 -0.70 0.69 -30.82
CA LYS A 10 -0.63 2.04 -30.27
C LYS A 10 0.22 1.97 -29.00
N PRO A 11 1.22 2.85 -28.83
CA PRO A 11 2.09 2.79 -27.68
C PRO A 11 1.27 2.97 -26.40
N LEU A 12 1.54 2.12 -25.41
CA LEU A 12 0.81 2.08 -24.13
C LEU A 12 1.04 3.34 -23.27
N ILE A 13 2.13 4.06 -23.55
CA ILE A 13 2.53 5.29 -22.89
C ILE A 13 3.04 6.30 -23.92
N THR A 14 2.90 7.58 -23.61
CA THR A 14 3.43 8.69 -24.40
C THR A 14 4.96 8.75 -24.31
N LYS A 15 5.61 9.43 -25.28
CA LYS A 15 7.06 9.68 -25.24
C LYS A 15 7.50 10.38 -23.95
N LYS A 16 6.74 11.38 -23.49
CA LYS A 16 7.02 12.10 -22.24
C LYS A 16 6.96 11.16 -21.01
N GLN A 17 5.99 10.26 -20.97
CA GLN A 17 5.89 9.25 -19.91
C GLN A 17 7.05 8.27 -19.95
N TYR A 18 7.43 7.82 -21.15
CA TYR A 18 8.60 6.97 -21.33
C TYR A 18 9.86 7.66 -20.82
N GLU A 19 10.13 8.89 -21.23
CA GLU A 19 11.30 9.67 -20.78
C GLU A 19 11.31 9.90 -19.27
N ALA A 20 10.15 10.11 -18.65
CA ALA A 20 10.03 10.26 -17.19
C ALA A 20 10.29 8.96 -16.42
N MET A 21 10.08 7.80 -17.04
CA MET A 21 10.22 6.48 -16.43
C MET A 21 11.48 5.73 -16.88
N TYR A 22 12.19 6.23 -17.90
CA TYR A 22 13.34 5.55 -18.48
C TYR A 22 14.59 5.73 -17.61
N PRO A 23 15.16 4.65 -17.07
CA PRO A 23 16.41 4.73 -16.32
C PRO A 23 17.55 5.02 -17.29
N LYS A 24 18.39 6.01 -16.96
CA LYS A 24 19.61 6.27 -17.74
C LYS A 24 20.68 5.25 -17.37
N GLU A 25 21.31 4.64 -18.36
CA GLU A 25 22.28 3.56 -18.15
C GLU A 25 23.44 3.96 -17.24
N ASN A 26 23.94 5.20 -17.35
CA ASN A 26 25.04 5.73 -16.55
C ASN A 26 24.65 6.12 -15.11
N GLU A 27 23.36 6.12 -14.78
CA GLU A 27 22.83 6.47 -13.45
C GLU A 27 22.14 5.27 -12.78
N THR A 28 22.15 4.09 -13.42
CA THR A 28 21.44 2.91 -12.94
C THR A 28 22.35 2.01 -12.14
N GLU A 29 21.93 1.69 -10.91
CA GLU A 29 22.67 0.82 -9.99
C GLU A 29 21.74 -0.27 -9.46
N LEU A 30 22.30 -1.41 -9.07
CA LEU A 30 21.52 -2.43 -8.36
C LEU A 30 21.17 -1.93 -6.96
N ALA A 31 19.97 -2.27 -6.49
CA ALA A 31 19.61 -1.93 -5.12
C ALA A 31 20.48 -2.72 -4.12
N HIS A 32 20.72 -2.16 -2.94
CA HIS A 32 21.49 -2.80 -1.88
C HIS A 32 20.66 -3.01 -0.63
N LEU A 33 20.76 -4.20 -0.03
CA LEU A 33 20.13 -4.49 1.26
C LEU A 33 21.05 -4.05 2.40
N TYR A 34 20.51 -3.26 3.32
CA TYR A 34 21.16 -2.93 4.58
C TYR A 34 20.16 -3.04 5.74
N PHE A 35 20.68 -2.97 6.97
CA PHE A 35 19.87 -3.17 8.17
C PHE A 35 19.95 -1.96 9.09
N ILE A 36 18.80 -1.57 9.63
CA ILE A 36 18.68 -0.53 10.66
C ILE A 36 18.18 -1.18 11.95
N SER A 37 18.84 -0.94 13.07
CA SER A 37 18.38 -1.42 14.38
C SER A 37 17.06 -0.77 14.81
N LYS A 38 16.17 -1.53 15.47
CA LYS A 38 14.99 -1.00 16.16
C LYS A 38 15.28 -0.87 17.67
N PRO A 39 15.90 0.23 18.16
CA PRO A 39 16.36 0.33 19.55
C PRO A 39 15.22 0.34 20.58
N HIS A 40 14.01 0.71 20.17
CA HIS A 40 12.81 0.74 21.02
C HIS A 40 12.16 -0.64 21.21
N LYS A 41 12.66 -1.72 20.58
CA LYS A 41 12.16 -3.09 20.76
C LYS A 41 13.16 -3.93 21.54
N ILE A 42 12.63 -4.82 22.40
CA ILE A 42 13.44 -5.83 23.11
C ILE A 42 14.25 -6.62 22.09
N SER A 43 15.51 -6.95 22.43
CA SER A 43 16.51 -7.58 21.57
C SER A 43 16.97 -6.77 20.35
N THR A 44 16.55 -5.52 20.22
CA THR A 44 16.99 -4.58 19.17
C THR A 44 17.00 -5.19 17.76
N PRO A 45 15.88 -5.78 17.31
CA PRO A 45 15.82 -6.48 16.03
C PRO A 45 16.18 -5.55 14.86
N LEU A 46 16.75 -6.15 13.82
CA LEU A 46 17.13 -5.45 12.59
C LEU A 46 15.92 -5.27 11.66
N ARG A 47 15.82 -4.09 11.04
CA ARG A 47 14.89 -3.76 9.97
C ARG A 47 15.64 -3.81 8.64
N PRO A 48 15.33 -4.76 7.73
CA PRO A 48 15.90 -4.74 6.39
C PRO A 48 15.37 -3.55 5.60
N ILE A 49 16.25 -2.87 4.87
CA ILE A 49 15.89 -1.79 3.92
C ILE A 49 16.61 -2.04 2.60
N VAL A 50 15.87 -1.93 1.51
CA VAL A 50 16.41 -2.02 0.15
C VAL A 50 16.66 -0.60 -0.37
N ALA A 51 17.92 -0.16 -0.34
CA ALA A 51 18.34 1.10 -0.94
C ALA A 51 18.37 0.94 -2.46
N GLY A 52 17.32 1.39 -3.14
CA GLY A 52 17.17 1.30 -4.59
C GLY A 52 16.97 2.64 -5.29
N ILE A 53 17.51 3.75 -4.78
CA ILE A 53 17.24 5.09 -5.37
C ILE A 53 17.58 5.18 -6.86
N HIS A 54 18.59 4.42 -7.31
CA HIS A 54 19.06 4.28 -8.68
C HIS A 54 18.68 2.95 -9.35
N ALA A 55 17.78 2.16 -8.73
CA ALA A 55 17.36 0.89 -9.28
C ALA A 55 16.52 1.06 -10.56
N PRO A 56 16.59 0.11 -11.51
CA PRO A 56 15.97 0.24 -12.83
C PRO A 56 14.47 0.60 -12.81
N ALA A 57 13.71 0.09 -11.83
CA ALA A 57 12.28 0.31 -11.72
C ALA A 57 11.88 1.49 -10.83
N THR A 58 12.84 2.22 -10.26
CA THR A 58 12.54 3.28 -9.27
C THR A 58 11.81 4.46 -9.89
N LEU A 59 12.11 4.83 -11.13
CA LEU A 59 11.39 5.90 -11.82
C LEU A 59 9.93 5.51 -12.12
N ILE A 60 9.69 4.26 -12.54
CA ILE A 60 8.35 3.71 -12.71
C ILE A 60 7.60 3.71 -11.37
N SER A 61 8.26 3.26 -10.31
CA SER A 61 7.70 3.28 -8.96
C SER A 61 7.32 4.69 -8.50
N LYS A 62 8.17 5.68 -8.73
CA LYS A 62 7.86 7.09 -8.38
C LYS A 62 6.66 7.59 -9.18
N TYR A 63 6.64 7.33 -10.49
CA TYR A 63 5.55 7.74 -11.37
C TYR A 63 4.19 7.15 -10.94
N LEU A 64 4.16 5.85 -10.58
CA LEU A 64 2.96 5.19 -10.08
C LEU A 64 2.51 5.77 -8.73
N ASP A 65 3.43 6.01 -7.80
CA ASP A 65 3.12 6.65 -6.50
C ASP A 65 2.50 8.04 -6.70
N GLU A 66 3.13 8.89 -7.51
CA GLU A 66 2.67 10.25 -7.80
C GLU A 66 1.27 10.27 -8.44
N SER A 67 0.96 9.25 -9.24
CA SER A 67 -0.34 9.11 -9.91
C SER A 67 -1.44 8.61 -8.97
N LEU A 68 -1.13 7.65 -8.09
CA LEU A 68 -2.13 6.90 -7.32
C LEU A 68 -2.30 7.40 -5.89
N ARG A 69 -1.22 7.84 -5.22
CA ARG A 69 -1.24 8.29 -3.83
C ARG A 69 -2.21 9.46 -3.57
N PRO A 70 -2.30 10.49 -4.43
CA PRO A 70 -3.28 11.56 -4.22
C PRO A 70 -4.73 11.07 -4.26
N ILE A 71 -5.03 10.09 -5.12
CA ILE A 71 -6.36 9.50 -5.23
C ILE A 71 -6.65 8.69 -3.98
N PHE A 72 -5.70 7.85 -3.55
CA PHE A 72 -5.80 7.08 -2.31
C PHE A 72 -6.06 7.99 -1.10
N ASN A 73 -5.21 9.02 -0.89
CA ASN A 73 -5.33 9.94 0.24
C ASN A 73 -6.68 10.66 0.27
N ARG A 74 -7.26 10.95 -0.90
CA ARG A 74 -8.59 11.58 -0.98
C ARG A 74 -9.70 10.60 -0.60
N VAL A 75 -9.67 9.36 -1.13
CA VAL A 75 -10.77 8.40 -0.92
C VAL A 75 -10.73 7.77 0.47
N ALA A 76 -9.54 7.52 1.01
CA ALA A 76 -9.34 6.89 2.31
C ALA A 76 -9.22 7.90 3.47
N ARG A 77 -9.40 9.21 3.23
CA ARG A 77 -9.16 10.28 4.23
C ARG A 77 -9.85 10.04 5.58
N LYS A 78 -11.05 9.46 5.55
CA LYS A 78 -11.88 9.18 6.74
C LYS A 78 -11.50 7.90 7.49
N THR A 79 -10.62 7.08 6.91
CA THR A 79 -10.25 5.76 7.44
C THR A 79 -8.74 5.64 7.67
N ILE A 80 -8.00 6.74 7.48
CA ILE A 80 -6.57 6.85 7.78
C ILE A 80 -6.32 7.98 8.76
N TYR A 81 -5.33 7.77 9.62
CA TYR A 81 -4.74 8.83 10.42
C TYR A 81 -3.52 9.38 9.68
N ILE A 82 -3.36 10.71 9.67
CA ILE A 82 -2.21 11.35 9.03
C ILE A 82 -1.01 11.42 10.00
N ASN A 83 -1.30 11.60 11.29
CA ASN A 83 -0.34 11.67 12.38
C ASN A 83 -1.10 11.61 13.73
N SER A 84 -0.36 11.68 14.83
CA SER A 84 -0.93 11.69 16.18
C SER A 84 -1.88 12.85 16.44
N LEU A 85 -1.60 14.05 15.91
CA LEU A 85 -2.48 15.21 16.07
C LEU A 85 -3.81 15.01 15.32
N ASP A 86 -3.79 14.37 14.15
CA ASP A 86 -5.00 14.02 13.41
C ASP A 86 -5.86 13.02 14.19
N LEU A 87 -5.24 12.01 14.81
CA LEU A 87 -5.94 11.06 15.69
C LEU A 87 -6.59 11.77 16.88
N VAL A 88 -5.84 12.62 17.59
CA VAL A 88 -6.37 13.37 18.75
C VAL A 88 -7.57 14.22 18.34
N LYS A 89 -7.49 14.95 17.22
CA LYS A 89 -8.62 15.74 16.71
C LYS A 89 -9.85 14.89 16.37
N GLN A 90 -9.64 13.70 15.81
CA GLN A 90 -10.75 12.79 15.52
C GLN A 90 -11.40 12.26 16.81
N LEU A 91 -10.61 11.98 17.85
CA LEU A 91 -11.11 11.60 19.18
C LEU A 91 -11.86 12.73 19.88
N GLU A 92 -11.37 13.97 19.82
CA GLU A 92 -12.07 15.14 20.38
C GLU A 92 -13.42 15.38 19.69
N ASN A 93 -13.47 15.22 18.36
CA ASN A 93 -14.74 15.31 17.63
C ASN A 93 -15.68 14.16 18.02
N TYR A 94 -15.16 12.95 18.17
CA TYR A 94 -15.92 11.78 18.59
C TYR A 94 -16.56 11.95 19.97
N GLU A 95 -15.81 12.54 20.91
CA GLU A 95 -16.31 12.93 22.23
C GLU A 95 -17.37 14.02 22.13
N ARG A 96 -17.11 15.09 21.39
CA ARG A 96 -18.05 16.21 21.21
C ARG A 96 -19.38 15.76 20.60
N ASP A 97 -19.34 14.76 19.72
CA ASP A 97 -20.51 14.18 19.08
C ASP A 97 -21.28 13.21 20.02
N GLY A 98 -20.81 13.04 21.27
CA GLY A 98 -21.46 12.22 22.30
C GLY A 98 -21.23 10.72 22.15
N ASN A 99 -20.27 10.30 21.31
CA ASN A 99 -20.02 8.88 21.04
C ASN A 99 -18.99 8.26 22.01
N LEU A 100 -18.21 9.09 22.70
CA LEU A 100 -17.27 8.63 23.72
C LEU A 100 -17.96 8.49 25.08
N SER A 101 -17.82 7.32 25.71
CA SER A 101 -18.36 7.05 27.04
C SER A 101 -17.34 6.36 27.95
N SER A 102 -17.64 6.24 29.24
CA SER A 102 -16.79 5.55 30.21
C SER A 102 -16.64 4.05 29.96
N SER A 103 -17.54 3.44 29.16
CA SER A 103 -17.46 2.03 28.77
C SER A 103 -16.77 1.80 27.42
N THR A 104 -16.39 2.89 26.73
CA THR A 104 -15.71 2.84 25.44
C THR A 104 -14.30 2.29 25.61
N LYS A 105 -13.99 1.25 24.85
CA LYS A 105 -12.68 0.59 24.82
C LYS A 105 -11.88 1.14 23.66
N PHE A 106 -10.60 1.36 23.89
CA PHE A 106 -9.64 1.70 22.84
C PHE A 106 -8.94 0.42 22.41
N ILE A 107 -8.96 0.17 21.11
CA ILE A 107 -8.45 -1.06 20.52
C ILE A 107 -7.35 -0.68 19.57
N THR A 108 -6.19 -1.30 19.75
CA THR A 108 -5.05 -1.18 18.85
C THR A 108 -4.71 -2.52 18.24
N ALA A 109 -4.34 -2.52 16.97
CA ALA A 109 -3.84 -3.69 16.26
C ALA A 109 -2.68 -3.29 15.35
N ASP A 110 -1.76 -4.23 15.08
CA ASP A 110 -0.57 -4.03 14.24
C ASP A 110 -0.62 -5.03 13.08
N VAL A 111 -0.55 -4.52 11.85
CA VAL A 111 -0.47 -5.35 10.64
C VAL A 111 0.97 -5.80 10.44
N LYS A 112 1.20 -7.11 10.53
CA LYS A 112 2.56 -7.63 10.47
C LYS A 112 3.13 -7.54 9.06
N ASN A 113 4.31 -6.93 8.95
CA ASN A 113 5.15 -6.98 7.76
C ASN A 113 4.46 -6.49 6.47
N LEU A 114 3.56 -5.50 6.58
CA LEU A 114 2.66 -5.04 5.51
C LEU A 114 3.33 -5.01 4.14
N CYS A 115 4.34 -4.17 3.94
CA CYS A 115 4.98 -4.00 2.63
C CYS A 115 5.66 -5.26 2.08
N THR A 116 6.17 -6.15 2.94
CA THR A 116 6.97 -7.31 2.54
C THR A 116 6.17 -8.60 2.39
N MET A 117 4.95 -8.65 2.95
CA MET A 117 4.15 -9.88 2.98
C MET A 117 2.87 -9.82 2.14
N ILE A 118 2.49 -8.64 1.65
CA ILE A 118 1.33 -8.53 0.75
C ILE A 118 1.46 -9.48 -0.45
N PRO A 119 0.44 -10.31 -0.73
CA PRO A 119 0.45 -11.21 -1.87
C PRO A 119 0.39 -10.42 -3.18
N LYS A 120 1.34 -10.68 -4.09
CA LYS A 120 1.45 -9.96 -5.37
C LYS A 120 0.14 -9.97 -6.16
N GLY A 121 -0.48 -11.14 -6.32
CA GLY A 121 -1.74 -11.29 -7.06
C GLY A 121 -2.87 -10.45 -6.45
N GLY A 122 -3.14 -10.67 -5.16
CA GLY A 122 -4.17 -9.93 -4.43
C GLY A 122 -3.96 -8.41 -4.43
N ALA A 123 -2.71 -7.95 -4.35
CA ALA A 123 -2.38 -6.53 -4.44
C ALA A 123 -2.68 -5.94 -5.82
N LEU A 124 -2.36 -6.65 -6.89
CA LEU A 124 -2.63 -6.22 -8.26
C LEU A 124 -4.14 -6.22 -8.56
N ASP A 125 -4.88 -7.21 -8.04
CA ASP A 125 -6.33 -7.27 -8.15
C ASP A 125 -7.00 -6.12 -7.38
N ALA A 126 -6.53 -5.83 -6.16
CA ALA A 126 -6.98 -4.69 -5.38
C ALA A 126 -6.68 -3.37 -6.08
N LEU A 127 -5.48 -3.22 -6.64
CA LEU A 127 -5.11 -2.05 -7.45
C LEU A 127 -6.01 -1.91 -8.67
N TYR A 128 -6.31 -3.00 -9.39
CA TYR A 128 -7.19 -2.97 -10.54
C TYR A 128 -8.59 -2.49 -10.17
N ARG A 129 -9.20 -3.10 -9.14
CA ARG A 129 -10.53 -2.71 -8.63
C ARG A 129 -10.55 -1.27 -8.15
N PHE A 130 -9.51 -0.83 -7.44
CA PHE A 130 -9.34 0.55 -7.01
C PHE A 130 -9.30 1.52 -8.20
N CYS A 131 -8.49 1.22 -9.22
CA CYS A 131 -8.38 2.04 -10.41
C CYS A 131 -9.70 2.08 -11.22
N VAL A 132 -10.42 0.97 -11.33
CA VAL A 132 -11.74 0.91 -11.97
C VAL A 132 -12.74 1.78 -11.23
N LYS A 133 -12.76 1.72 -9.89
CA LYS A 133 -13.70 2.46 -9.05
C LYS A 133 -13.44 3.97 -9.03
N HIS A 134 -12.18 4.39 -9.11
CA HIS A 134 -11.79 5.78 -8.88
C HIS A 134 -11.17 6.48 -10.11
N GLY A 135 -10.98 5.76 -11.21
CA GLY A 135 -10.58 6.30 -12.51
C GLY A 135 -11.74 6.93 -13.27
N LYS A 136 -11.39 7.54 -14.41
CA LYS A 136 -12.34 8.14 -15.35
C LYS A 136 -12.08 7.56 -16.74
N ASP A 137 -13.14 7.10 -17.40
CA ASP A 137 -13.09 6.56 -18.77
C ASP A 137 -12.03 5.46 -18.95
N GLY A 138 -11.83 4.60 -17.94
CA GLY A 138 -10.81 3.54 -17.96
C GLY A 138 -9.37 4.03 -17.77
N ASN A 139 -9.17 5.23 -17.23
CA ASN A 139 -7.86 5.85 -17.02
C ASN A 139 -7.69 6.42 -15.60
N ILE A 140 -6.45 6.49 -15.14
CA ILE A 140 -6.01 7.35 -14.04
C ILE A 140 -5.12 8.44 -14.65
N GLY A 141 -5.59 9.68 -14.62
CA GLY A 141 -4.95 10.76 -15.36
C GLY A 141 -4.90 10.43 -16.85
N ASN A 142 -3.68 10.30 -17.39
CA ASN A 142 -3.41 9.97 -18.78
C ASN A 142 -2.86 8.55 -18.99
N LEU A 143 -2.99 7.65 -18.00
CA LEU A 143 -2.65 6.24 -18.13
C LEU A 143 -3.90 5.37 -18.10
N SER A 144 -3.97 4.42 -19.04
CA SER A 144 -4.98 3.37 -18.98
C SER A 144 -4.76 2.47 -17.76
N ILE A 145 -5.86 1.95 -17.20
CA ILE A 145 -5.79 1.01 -16.06
C ILE A 145 -4.90 -0.20 -16.40
N ASN A 146 -5.02 -0.74 -17.61
CA ASN A 146 -4.18 -1.85 -18.06
C ASN A 146 -2.69 -1.50 -18.09
N THR A 147 -2.35 -0.27 -18.51
CA THR A 147 -0.96 0.21 -18.46
C THR A 147 -0.45 0.31 -17.02
N ILE A 148 -1.27 0.81 -16.10
CA ILE A 148 -0.93 0.92 -14.67
C ILE A 148 -0.63 -0.46 -14.08
N ILE A 149 -1.49 -1.46 -14.34
CA ILE A 149 -1.27 -2.83 -13.86
C ILE A 149 0.02 -3.41 -14.44
N ARG A 150 0.31 -3.21 -15.73
CA ARG A 150 1.56 -3.69 -16.35
C ARG A 150 2.79 -3.03 -15.71
N LEU A 151 2.76 -1.73 -15.46
CA LEU A 151 3.84 -1.00 -14.78
C LEU A 151 4.00 -1.48 -13.33
N ALA A 152 2.89 -1.71 -12.61
CA ALA A 152 2.91 -2.25 -11.26
C ALA A 152 3.53 -3.66 -11.21
N CYS A 153 3.14 -4.54 -12.14
CA CYS A 153 3.77 -5.86 -12.31
C CYS A 153 5.27 -5.73 -12.53
N LEU A 154 5.71 -4.83 -13.42
CA LEU A 154 7.12 -4.60 -13.70
C LEU A 154 7.90 -4.18 -12.46
N VAL A 155 7.38 -3.25 -11.65
CA VAL A 155 8.01 -2.83 -10.38
C VAL A 155 8.13 -4.00 -9.40
N LEU A 156 7.09 -4.83 -9.27
CA LEU A 156 7.10 -5.98 -8.36
C LEU A 156 8.01 -7.12 -8.86
N ASP A 157 8.12 -7.32 -10.18
CA ASP A 157 8.91 -8.40 -10.78
C ASP A 157 10.40 -8.09 -10.89
N THR A 158 10.78 -6.82 -10.85
CA THR A 158 12.19 -6.37 -10.98
C THR A 158 12.80 -5.96 -9.65
N ASN A 159 12.15 -6.33 -8.55
CA ASN A 159 12.63 -6.09 -7.20
C ASN A 159 13.81 -7.02 -6.86
N CYS A 160 14.99 -6.64 -7.34
CA CYS A 160 16.26 -7.33 -7.14
C CYS A 160 17.21 -6.45 -6.34
N PHE A 161 18.01 -7.06 -5.47
CA PHE A 161 19.00 -6.36 -4.65
C PHE A 161 20.24 -7.22 -4.41
N VAL A 162 21.33 -6.56 -4.05
CA VAL A 162 22.61 -7.16 -3.68
C VAL A 162 22.75 -7.17 -2.16
N PHE A 163 23.14 -8.31 -1.63
CA PHE A 163 23.55 -8.47 -0.24
C PHE A 163 24.71 -9.45 -0.16
N ASP A 164 25.78 -9.10 0.56
CA ASP A 164 26.94 -9.99 0.74
C ASP A 164 27.47 -10.54 -0.61
N ASN A 165 27.64 -9.66 -1.59
CA ASN A 165 28.07 -9.97 -2.96
C ASN A 165 27.22 -11.01 -3.71
N LYS A 166 25.98 -11.25 -3.26
CA LYS A 166 25.01 -12.15 -3.88
C LYS A 166 23.80 -11.38 -4.35
N TYR A 167 23.20 -11.85 -5.43
CA TYR A 167 22.00 -11.28 -6.03
C TYR A 167 20.76 -12.00 -5.52
N TYR A 168 19.77 -11.24 -5.08
CA TYR A 168 18.50 -11.75 -4.61
C TYR A 168 17.36 -11.08 -5.35
N LYS A 169 16.28 -11.83 -5.56
CA LYS A 169 15.00 -11.31 -6.03
C LYS A 169 13.97 -11.52 -4.94
N GLN A 170 13.26 -10.46 -4.58
CA GLN A 170 12.15 -10.57 -3.64
C GLN A 170 10.96 -11.24 -4.36
N ILE A 171 10.54 -12.41 -3.86
CA ILE A 171 9.47 -13.21 -4.46
C ILE A 171 8.07 -12.84 -3.94
N ARG A 172 8.00 -12.04 -2.87
CA ARG A 172 6.77 -11.70 -2.16
C ARG A 172 6.79 -10.28 -1.61
N GLY A 173 5.65 -9.59 -1.63
CA GLY A 173 5.56 -8.19 -1.26
C GLY A 173 6.34 -7.28 -2.22
N GLY A 174 6.62 -6.06 -1.77
CA GLY A 174 7.48 -5.12 -2.46
C GLY A 174 8.70 -4.72 -1.63
N ALA A 175 9.62 -4.01 -2.27
CA ALA A 175 10.86 -3.57 -1.63
C ALA A 175 10.54 -2.55 -0.54
N MET A 176 11.03 -2.79 0.69
CA MET A 176 11.02 -1.74 1.71
C MET A 176 11.94 -0.60 1.25
N GLY A 177 11.34 0.52 0.84
CA GLY A 177 12.03 1.67 0.25
C GLY A 177 11.53 2.06 -1.15
N SER A 178 10.75 1.20 -1.79
CA SER A 178 10.06 1.52 -3.05
C SER A 178 8.88 2.48 -2.81
N PRO A 179 8.83 3.67 -3.45
CA PRO A 179 7.73 4.61 -3.28
C PRO A 179 6.34 4.00 -3.55
N PHE A 180 6.23 3.18 -4.60
CA PHE A 180 4.96 2.59 -5.03
C PHE A 180 4.50 1.49 -4.07
N THR A 181 5.43 0.74 -3.49
CA THR A 181 5.10 -0.39 -2.61
C THR A 181 4.22 0.05 -1.43
N MET A 182 4.49 1.21 -0.84
CA MET A 182 3.67 1.74 0.26
C MET A 182 2.27 2.14 -0.21
N THR A 183 2.16 2.80 -1.36
CA THR A 183 0.85 3.17 -1.93
C THR A 183 0.04 1.92 -2.31
N LEU A 184 0.67 0.93 -2.92
CA LEU A 184 0.03 -0.35 -3.24
C LEU A 184 -0.45 -1.07 -1.98
N ALA A 185 0.38 -1.08 -0.93
CA ALA A 185 0.03 -1.69 0.35
C ALA A 185 -1.17 -1.03 1.01
N ASN A 186 -1.20 0.30 0.98
CA ASN A 186 -2.34 1.06 1.49
C ASN A 186 -3.62 0.81 0.69
N ILE A 187 -3.54 0.68 -0.65
CA ILE A 187 -4.69 0.32 -1.50
C ILE A 187 -5.20 -1.09 -1.15
N TYR A 188 -4.29 -2.06 -0.98
CA TYR A 188 -4.65 -3.42 -0.58
C TYR A 188 -5.37 -3.43 0.78
N MET A 189 -4.79 -2.74 1.77
CA MET A 189 -5.38 -2.63 3.11
C MET A 189 -6.72 -1.93 3.09
N TYR A 190 -6.87 -0.89 2.27
CA TYR A 190 -8.14 -0.20 2.14
C TYR A 190 -9.26 -1.13 1.67
N GLU A 191 -8.96 -2.10 0.80
CA GLU A 191 -9.95 -3.11 0.45
C GLU A 191 -10.17 -4.15 1.57
N TRP A 192 -9.08 -4.65 2.16
CA TRP A 192 -9.13 -5.64 3.24
C TRP A 192 -9.94 -5.14 4.45
N GLU A 193 -9.79 -3.86 4.80
CA GLU A 193 -10.35 -3.26 6.00
C GLU A 193 -11.82 -2.82 5.87
N GLN A 194 -12.45 -2.96 4.69
CA GLN A 194 -13.81 -2.45 4.43
C GLN A 194 -14.87 -3.01 5.40
N SER A 195 -14.78 -4.28 5.80
CA SER A 195 -15.75 -4.85 6.76
C SER A 195 -15.58 -4.26 8.16
N LEU A 196 -14.34 -3.98 8.57
CA LEU A 196 -14.06 -3.31 9.85
C LEU A 196 -14.59 -1.88 9.81
N ILE A 197 -14.28 -1.13 8.74
CA ILE A 197 -14.81 0.23 8.55
C ILE A 197 -16.34 0.22 8.60
N GLN A 198 -16.99 -0.68 7.87
CA GLN A 198 -18.44 -0.76 7.81
C GLN A 198 -19.05 -1.09 9.19
N HIS A 199 -18.45 -2.04 9.91
CA HIS A 199 -18.87 -2.40 11.27
C HIS A 199 -18.85 -1.18 12.21
N GLN A 200 -17.76 -0.40 12.16
CA GLN A 200 -17.60 0.80 12.99
C GLN A 200 -18.55 1.93 12.56
N GLN A 201 -18.76 2.12 11.26
CA GLN A 201 -19.70 3.13 10.76
C GLN A 201 -21.14 2.89 11.23
N ILE A 202 -21.60 1.63 11.24
CA ILE A 202 -22.96 1.29 11.69
C ILE A 202 -23.16 1.63 13.17
N ARG A 203 -22.09 1.58 13.97
CA ARG A 203 -22.12 1.80 15.41
C ARG A 203 -21.77 3.22 15.84
N ASN A 204 -21.46 4.10 14.89
CA ASN A 204 -20.83 5.40 15.17
C ASN A 204 -19.59 5.22 16.07
N GLU A 205 -18.70 4.31 15.68
CA GLU A 205 -17.43 4.05 16.32
C GLU A 205 -16.27 4.52 15.43
N LEU A 206 -15.14 4.89 16.04
CA LEU A 206 -13.97 5.32 15.28
C LEU A 206 -13.27 4.11 14.69
N TYR A 207 -12.78 4.31 13.47
CA TYR A 207 -11.79 3.45 12.82
C TYR A 207 -10.77 4.33 12.12
N GLY A 208 -9.50 3.99 12.25
CA GLY A 208 -8.49 4.46 11.33
C GLY A 208 -7.20 3.70 11.43
N ARG A 209 -6.40 3.82 10.37
CA ARG A 209 -5.08 3.21 10.28
C ARG A 209 -3.99 4.24 9.99
N TYR A 210 -2.88 4.14 10.70
CA TYR A 210 -1.63 4.83 10.42
C TYR A 210 -0.60 3.82 9.91
N ILE A 211 -0.49 3.67 8.59
CA ILE A 211 0.39 2.68 7.95
C ILE A 211 0.08 1.26 8.43
N ASP A 212 0.82 0.72 9.41
CA ASP A 212 0.65 -0.63 9.95
C ASP A 212 -0.20 -0.65 11.23
N ASP A 213 -0.35 0.50 11.90
CA ASP A 213 -1.04 0.63 13.18
C ASP A 213 -2.53 0.95 12.97
N ILE A 214 -3.42 0.09 13.46
CA ILE A 214 -4.87 0.34 13.49
C ILE A 214 -5.25 0.84 14.89
N PHE A 215 -6.09 1.86 14.92
CA PHE A 215 -6.77 2.31 16.13
C PHE A 215 -8.27 2.38 15.86
N MET A 216 -9.07 1.84 16.80
CA MET A 216 -10.51 1.90 16.74
C MET A 216 -11.12 1.96 18.14
N THR A 217 -12.34 2.49 18.26
CA THR A 217 -13.10 2.48 19.52
C THR A 217 -14.16 1.40 19.49
N SER A 218 -14.52 0.81 20.62
CA SER A 218 -15.74 0.01 20.67
C SER A 218 -16.39 -0.05 22.05
N ASN A 219 -17.72 -0.05 22.07
CA ASN A 219 -18.52 -0.29 23.27
C ASN A 219 -18.92 -1.76 23.43
N GLU A 220 -18.57 -2.62 22.48
CA GLU A 220 -18.87 -4.05 22.53
C GLU A 220 -18.03 -4.81 23.58
N SER A 221 -18.41 -6.08 23.84
CA SER A 221 -17.60 -6.98 24.65
C SER A 221 -16.27 -7.29 23.97
N ILE A 222 -15.25 -7.63 24.77
CA ILE A 222 -13.93 -7.99 24.26
C ILE A 222 -14.01 -9.23 23.36
N GLU A 223 -14.91 -10.15 23.67
CA GLU A 223 -15.17 -11.37 22.91
C GLU A 223 -15.68 -11.06 21.49
N ASN A 224 -16.63 -10.12 21.36
CA ASN A 224 -17.13 -9.70 20.05
C ASN A 224 -16.04 -9.01 19.22
N ILE A 225 -15.25 -8.14 19.85
CA ILE A 225 -14.14 -7.45 19.19
C ILE A 225 -13.10 -8.47 18.70
N LYS A 226 -12.77 -9.47 19.52
CA LYS A 226 -11.86 -10.56 19.12
C LYS A 226 -12.41 -11.34 17.93
N ALA A 227 -13.68 -11.75 17.97
CA ALA A 227 -14.30 -12.47 16.87
C ALA A 227 -14.31 -11.65 15.57
N LEU A 228 -14.53 -10.34 15.64
CA LEU A 228 -14.46 -9.43 14.49
C LEU A 228 -13.04 -9.39 13.89
N LEU A 229 -12.00 -9.29 14.74
CA LEU A 229 -10.61 -9.30 14.31
C LEU A 229 -10.19 -10.66 13.75
N ASP A 230 -10.65 -11.76 14.36
CA ASP A 230 -10.39 -13.12 13.88
C ASP A 230 -10.98 -13.34 12.48
N GLN A 231 -12.22 -12.89 12.26
CA GLN A 231 -12.85 -12.89 10.93
C GLN A 231 -12.09 -12.03 9.91
N ALA A 232 -11.49 -10.92 10.33
CA ALA A 232 -10.67 -10.10 9.44
C ALA A 232 -9.36 -10.83 9.06
N ASN A 233 -8.74 -11.53 10.01
CA ASN A 233 -7.52 -12.32 9.78
C ASN A 233 -7.75 -13.50 8.82
N GLU A 234 -8.96 -14.05 8.75
CA GLU A 234 -9.30 -15.13 7.81
C GLU A 234 -9.23 -14.71 6.34
N LYS A 235 -9.31 -13.40 6.03
CA LYS A 235 -9.28 -12.90 4.64
C LYS A 235 -7.93 -13.07 3.96
N ASP A 236 -6.84 -13.00 4.73
CA ASP A 236 -5.49 -13.21 4.24
C ASP A 236 -4.63 -13.77 5.39
N PRO A 237 -4.13 -15.01 5.30
CA PRO A 237 -3.36 -15.64 6.38
C PRO A 237 -2.00 -14.98 6.64
N ASN A 238 -1.67 -13.91 5.90
CA ASN A 238 -0.41 -13.19 5.99
C ASN A 238 -0.56 -11.76 6.52
N ILE A 239 -1.79 -11.37 6.87
CA ILE A 239 -2.12 -10.15 7.60
C ILE A 239 -2.45 -10.52 9.05
#